data_AF-A0A942VYC3-F1
#
_entry.id   AF-A0A942VYC3-F1
#
_cell.length_a   1.000
_cell.length_b   1.000
_cell.length_c   1.000
_cell.angle_alpha   90.00
_cell.angle_beta   90.00
_cell.angle_gamma   90.00
#
_symmetry.space_group_name_H-M   'P 1'
#
loop_
_entity.id
_entity.type
_entity.pdbx_description
1 polymer ?
#
loop_
_entity_poly.entity_id
_entity_poly.type
_entity_poly.pdbx_seq_one_letter_code
_entity_poly.pdbx_strand_id
1 'polypeptide(L)' 'MDVADFLLSYKNEQNIGYKKLAKLSGINERALRTIIKREVKPSAKTCYKIAQLTDKPVSVILSINNNWKDKLDE' A
#
# COMPACT_ATOMS: atom_id res chain seq x y z
N MET A 1 -1.52 -8.68 8.91
CA MET A 1 -1.20 -7.34 8.40
C MET A 1 -0.81 -7.49 6.94
N ASP A 2 -1.57 -6.86 6.05
CA ASP A 2 -1.30 -6.84 4.60
C ASP A 2 -0.86 -5.44 4.12
N VAL A 3 -0.70 -5.26 2.81
CA VAL A 3 -0.24 -3.98 2.24
C VAL A 3 -1.29 -2.88 2.46
N ALA A 4 -2.57 -3.21 2.53
CA ALA A 4 -3.63 -2.25 2.80
C ALA A 4 -3.51 -1.72 4.24
N ASP A 5 -3.35 -2.61 5.22
CA ASP A 5 -3.11 -2.23 6.62
C ASP A 5 -1.87 -1.34 6.73
N PHE A 6 -0.78 -1.74 6.06
CA PHE A 6 0.48 -1.01 6.08
C PHE A 6 0.35 0.42 5.53
N LEU A 7 -0.31 0.60 4.39
CA LEU A 7 -0.57 1.91 3.81
C LEU A 7 -1.49 2.76 4.70
N LEU A 8 -2.49 2.13 5.34
CA LEU A 8 -3.40 2.82 6.24
C LEU A 8 -2.68 3.32 7.50
N SER A 9 -1.84 2.47 8.11
CA SER A 9 -0.99 2.83 9.25
C SER A 9 -0.05 3.97 8.90
N TYR A 10 0.70 3.86 7.79
CA TYR A 10 1.60 4.93 7.35
C TYR A 10 0.87 6.25 7.11
N LYS A 11 -0.30 6.21 6.46
CA LYS A 11 -1.14 7.39 6.24
C LYS A 11 -1.52 8.08 7.57
N ASN A 12 -1.90 7.28 8.56
CA ASN A 12 -2.35 7.76 9.86
C ASN A 12 -1.17 8.29 10.70
N GLU A 13 -0.05 7.58 10.73
CA GLU A 13 1.20 7.99 11.41
C GLU A 13 1.73 9.33 10.89
N GLN A 14 1.65 9.54 9.58
CA GLN A 14 2.10 10.79 8.94
C GLN A 14 1.03 11.89 8.96
N ASN A 15 -0.19 11.60 9.44
CA ASN A 15 -1.35 12.49 9.40
C ASN A 15 -1.57 13.14 8.00
N ILE A 16 -1.57 12.31 6.95
CA ILE A 16 -1.72 12.75 5.56
C ILE A 16 -2.99 12.21 4.89
N GLY A 17 -3.51 12.94 3.90
CA GLY A 17 -4.60 12.45 3.04
C GLY A 17 -4.11 11.57 1.89
N TYR A 18 -5.04 10.88 1.22
CA TYR A 18 -4.77 10.03 0.06
C TYR A 18 -4.05 10.77 -1.08
N LYS A 19 -4.42 12.03 -1.34
CA LYS A 19 -3.79 12.87 -2.36
C LYS A 19 -2.29 13.09 -2.10
N LYS A 20 -1.91 13.31 -0.84
CA LYS A 20 -0.50 13.50 -0.45
C LYS A 20 0.25 12.17 -0.45
N LEU A 21 -0.37 11.09 0.01
CA LEU A 21 0.18 9.74 -0.09
C LEU A 21 0.47 9.32 -1.54
N ALA A 22 -0.45 9.64 -2.46
CA ALA A 22 -0.29 9.42 -3.90
C ALA A 22 0.91 10.17 -4.47
N LYS A 23 1.05 11.44 -4.10
CA LYS A 23 2.19 12.27 -4.53
C LYS A 23 3.52 11.73 -4.01
N LEU A 24 3.59 11.31 -2.74
CA LEU A 24 4.82 10.81 -2.13
C LEU A 24 5.24 9.45 -2.66
N SER A 25 4.28 8.53 -2.85
CA SER A 25 4.56 7.19 -3.38
C SER A 25 4.73 7.15 -4.91
N GLY A 26 4.32 8.20 -5.62
CA GLY A 26 4.19 8.17 -7.08
C GLY A 26 3.17 7.13 -7.57
N ILE A 27 2.23 6.72 -6.73
CA ILE A 27 1.11 5.82 -7.06
C ILE A 27 -0.13 6.69 -7.29
N ASN A 28 -0.93 6.37 -8.31
CA ASN A 28 -2.18 7.08 -8.55
C ASN A 28 -3.12 6.96 -7.34
N GLU A 29 -3.77 8.05 -6.94
CA GLU A 29 -4.68 8.08 -5.79
C GLU A 29 -5.80 7.03 -5.89
N ARG A 30 -6.35 6.82 -7.09
CA ARG A 30 -7.37 5.79 -7.33
C ARG A 30 -6.83 4.40 -7.02
N ALA A 31 -5.63 4.10 -7.49
CA ALA A 31 -4.97 2.82 -7.24
C ALA A 31 -4.66 2.61 -5.75
N LEU A 32 -4.23 3.66 -5.04
CA LEU A 32 -4.06 3.59 -3.58
C LEU A 32 -5.37 3.29 -2.86
N ARG A 33 -6.47 3.94 -3.26
CA ARG A 33 -7.79 3.69 -2.67
C ARG A 33 -8.27 2.27 -2.93
N THR A 34 -8.10 1.73 -4.14
CA THR A 34 -8.49 0.34 -4.46
C THR A 34 -7.64 -0.68 -3.70
N ILE A 35 -6.33 -0.41 -3.52
CA ILE A 35 -5.46 -1.25 -2.69
C ILE A 35 -5.91 -1.19 -1.22
N ILE A 36 -6.15 -0.01 -0.67
CA ILE A 36 -6.56 0.14 0.74
C ILE A 36 -7.94 -0.48 1.00
N LYS A 37 -8.82 -0.48 0.01
CA LYS A 37 -10.11 -1.19 0.06
C LYS A 37 -10.02 -2.69 -0.17
N ARG A 38 -8.82 -3.24 -0.39
CA ARG A 38 -8.58 -4.65 -0.73
C ARG A 38 -9.29 -5.13 -2.00
N GLU A 39 -9.55 -4.21 -2.92
CA GLU A 39 -10.19 -4.51 -4.22
C GLU A 39 -9.16 -4.97 -5.26
N VAL A 40 -7.90 -4.56 -5.11
CA VAL A 40 -6.83 -4.88 -6.06
C VAL A 40 -5.53 -5.16 -5.32
N LYS A 41 -4.99 -6.36 -5.53
CA LYS A 41 -3.66 -6.73 -5.03
C LYS A 41 -2.57 -5.86 -5.69
N PRO A 42 -1.66 -5.25 -4.91
CA PRO A 42 -0.57 -4.45 -5.45
C PRO A 42 0.37 -5.29 -6.33
N SER A 43 0.70 -4.76 -7.51
CA SER A 43 1.75 -5.32 -8.37
C SER A 43 3.14 -5.21 -7.73
N ALA A 44 4.12 -5.98 -8.22
CA ALA A 44 5.51 -5.86 -7.78
C ALA A 44 6.07 -4.43 -7.95
N LYS A 45 5.72 -3.75 -9.05
CA LYS A 45 6.11 -2.34 -9.27
C LYS A 45 5.49 -1.41 -8.24
N THR A 46 4.25 -1.67 -7.83
CA THR A 46 3.59 -0.93 -6.75
C THR A 46 4.28 -1.19 -5.41
N CYS A 47 4.63 -2.44 -5.11
CA CYS A 47 5.37 -2.79 -3.89
C CYS A 47 6.73 -2.07 -3.82
N TYR A 48 7.43 -1.94 -4.94
CA TYR A 48 8.68 -1.17 -5.01
C TYR A 48 8.48 0.31 -4.66
N LYS A 49 7.42 0.94 -5.18
CA LYS A 49 7.09 2.33 -4.84
C LYS A 49 6.74 2.51 -3.36
N ILE A 50 6.05 1.54 -2.77
CA ILE A 50 5.71 1.53 -1.34
C ILE A 50 6.97 1.35 -0.49
N ALA A 51 7.89 0.49 -0.92
CA ALA A 51 9.19 0.29 -0.28
C ALA A 51 9.99 1.60 -0.24
N GLN A 52 10.06 2.31 -1.38
CA GLN A 52 10.71 3.63 -1.47
C GLN A 52 10.03 4.69 -0.59
N LEU A 53 8.69 4.71 -0.53
CA LEU A 53 7.94 5.65 0.31
C LEU A 53 8.24 5.46 1.80
N THR A 54 8.39 4.22 2.24
CA THR A 54 8.47 3.87 3.66
C THR A 54 9.88 3.60 4.16
N ASP A 55 10.88 3.82 3.30
CA ASP A 55 12.29 3.51 3.53
C ASP A 55 12.49 2.08 4.05
N LYS A 56 11.69 1.14 3.52
CA LYS A 56 11.75 -0.29 3.87
C LYS A 56 12.30 -1.10 2.72
N PRO A 57 12.99 -2.23 2.99
CA PRO A 57 13.40 -3.15 1.95
C PRO A 57 12.19 -3.67 1.16
N VAL A 58 12.31 -3.76 -0.17
CA VAL A 58 11.22 -4.27 -1.02
C VAL A 58 10.82 -5.70 -0.67
N SER A 59 11.76 -6.52 -0.18
CA SER A 59 11.50 -7.89 0.31
C SER A 59 10.50 -7.92 1.46
N VAL A 60 10.53 -6.91 2.35
CA VAL A 60 9.57 -6.77 3.45
C VAL A 60 8.18 -6.47 2.90
N ILE A 61 8.08 -5.51 1.97
CA ILE A 61 6.79 -5.16 1.35
C ILE A 61 6.21 -6.33 0.54
N LEU A 62 7.05 -7.07 -0.19
CA LEU A 62 6.63 -8.26 -0.93
C LEU A 62 6.16 -9.38 0.01
N SER A 63 6.83 -9.57 1.15
CA SER A 63 6.40 -10.54 2.17
C SER A 63 5.03 -10.16 2.75
N ILE A 64 4.80 -8.87 3.01
CA ILE A 64 3.50 -8.35 3.45
C ILE A 64 2.44 -8.52 2.34
N ASN A 65 2.81 -8.32 1.07
CA ASN A 65 1.93 -8.51 -0.08
C ASN A 65 1.57 -9.98 -0.34
N ASN A 66 2.38 -10.93 0.12
CA ASN A 66 2.04 -12.35 0.08
C ASN A 66 0.89 -12.69 1.05
N ASN A 67 0.76 -11.92 2.13
CA ASN A 67 -0.35 -12.03 3.08
C ASN A 67 -1.61 -11.25 2.64
N TRP A 68 -1.72 -10.89 1.36
CA TRP A 68 -2.87 -10.18 0.82
C TRP A 68 -4.17 -10.91 1.14
N LYS A 69 -5.13 -10.20 1.74
CA LYS A 69 -6.47 -10.70 1.98
C LYS A 69 -7.38 -10.09 0.92
N ASP A 70 -7.98 -10.92 0.08
CA ASP A 70 -8.98 -10.43 -0.84
C ASP A 70 -10.27 -10.11 -0.09
N LYS A 71 -10.97 -9.06 -0.55
CA LYS A 71 -12.27 -8.68 0.02
C LYS A 71 -13.37 -9.73 -0.24
N LEU A 72 -13.05 -10.78 -0.99
CA LEU A 72 -13.94 -11.89 -1.37
C LEU A 72 -13.77 -13.14 -0.46
N ASP A 73 -12.86 -13.10 0.51
CA ASP A 73 -12.66 -14.18 1.50
C ASP A 73 -13.56 -14.05 2.76
N GLU A 74 -14.53 -13.13 2.76
CA GLU A 74 -15.59 -12.97 3.78
C GLU A 74 -16.99 -13.20 3.22
#